data_AF-A0A2G6P1M6-F1
#
_entry.id   AF-A0A2G6P1M6-F1
#
_cell.length_a   1.000
_cell.length_b   1.000
_cell.length_c   1.000
_cell.angle_alpha   90.00
_cell.angle_beta   90.00
_cell.angle_gamma   90.00
#
_symmetry.space_group_name_H-M   'P 1'
#
loop_
_entity.id
_entity.type
_entity.pdbx_description
1 polymer ?
#
loop_
_entity_poly.entity_id
_entity_poly.type
_entity_poly.pdbx_seq_one_letter_code
_entity_poly.pdbx_strand_id
1 'polypeptide(L)'
;MSFLRYIIIFNLIFTLFSCTKVEEFANVRKERGFYYDKNKKLFTGKIIKLYHSGEKNLERSIKKGVLEGRSTVWFKNGKIMGQGYYIEGKREGEWSFFNENGSLKYTHYYKNGKRVISKKREPKFSPYNNLREQPQPIFKLF
;
A
#
# COMPACT_ATOMS: atom_id res chain seq x y z
N MET A 1 1.26 -16.56 -49.85
CA MET A 1 0.21 -15.80 -49.12
C MET A 1 0.35 -15.93 -47.59
N SER A 2 1.57 -15.90 -47.05
CA SER A 2 1.81 -16.07 -45.60
C SER A 2 2.42 -14.84 -44.92
N PHE A 3 2.96 -13.90 -45.69
CA PHE A 3 3.51 -12.62 -45.17
C PHE A 3 2.41 -11.64 -44.73
N LEU A 4 1.26 -11.62 -45.41
CA LEU A 4 0.13 -10.74 -45.05
C LEU A 4 -0.48 -11.07 -43.68
N ARG A 5 -0.44 -12.34 -43.24
CA ARG A 5 -0.93 -12.75 -41.91
C ARG A 5 -0.04 -12.24 -40.78
N TYR A 6 1.28 -12.18 -40.98
CA TYR A 6 2.21 -11.67 -39.98
C TYR A 6 2.08 -10.15 -39.77
N ILE A 7 1.81 -9.40 -40.84
CA ILE A 7 1.59 -7.94 -40.76
C ILE A 7 0.30 -7.64 -39.96
N ILE A 8 -0.76 -8.42 -40.15
CA ILE A 8 -2.01 -8.26 -39.40
C ILE A 8 -1.82 -8.62 -37.91
N ILE A 9 -1.10 -9.69 -37.60
CA ILE A 9 -0.81 -10.10 -36.21
C ILE A 9 0.11 -9.08 -35.51
N PHE A 10 1.09 -8.52 -36.22
CA PHE A 10 1.99 -7.49 -35.67
C PHE A 10 1.27 -6.18 -35.36
N ASN A 11 0.31 -5.77 -36.20
CA ASN A 11 -0.54 -4.59 -35.93
C ASN A 11 -1.56 -4.82 -34.80
N LEU A 12 -1.97 -6.07 -34.54
CA LEU A 12 -2.83 -6.43 -33.41
C LEU A 12 -2.08 -6.45 -32.05
N ILE A 13 -0.76 -6.69 -32.06
CA ILE A 13 0.08 -6.62 -30.85
C ILE A 13 0.44 -5.17 -30.52
N PHE A 14 0.59 -4.31 -31.53
CA PHE A 14 0.94 -2.90 -31.33
C PHE A 14 -0.20 -2.08 -30.69
N THR A 15 -1.46 -2.50 -30.87
CA THR A 15 -2.61 -1.85 -30.20
C THR A 15 -2.81 -2.29 -28.74
N LEU A 16 -2.15 -3.37 -28.30
CA LEU A 16 -2.15 -3.79 -26.88
C LEU A 16 -1.17 -3.01 -26.00
N PHE A 17 -0.29 -2.19 -26.58
CA PHE A 17 0.54 -1.24 -25.84
C PHE A 17 -0.14 0.13 -25.63
N SER A 18 -1.43 0.24 -25.90
CA SER A 18 -2.18 1.46 -25.61
C SER A 18 -2.45 1.56 -24.11
N CYS A 19 -1.76 2.50 -23.48
CA CYS A 19 -1.96 2.99 -22.12
C CYS A 19 -1.30 2.18 -20.99
N THR A 20 0.00 1.94 -21.10
CA THR A 20 0.81 2.10 -19.88
C THR A 20 0.95 3.59 -19.62
N LYS A 21 0.03 4.17 -18.83
CA LYS A 21 0.29 5.49 -18.23
C LYS A 21 1.58 5.34 -17.42
N VAL A 22 2.69 5.82 -17.98
CA VAL A 22 3.91 6.04 -17.22
C VAL A 22 3.52 7.02 -16.13
N GLU A 23 3.40 6.54 -14.90
CA GLU A 23 3.20 7.40 -13.74
C GLU A 23 4.44 8.27 -13.64
N GLU A 24 4.38 9.46 -14.25
CA GLU A 24 5.46 10.44 -14.21
C GLU A 24 5.77 10.71 -12.74
N PHE A 25 6.94 10.28 -12.28
CA PHE A 25 7.39 10.52 -10.91
C PHE A 25 7.47 12.03 -10.73
N ALA A 26 6.42 12.60 -10.13
CA ALA A 26 6.34 14.03 -9.98
C ALA A 26 7.57 14.51 -9.19
N ASN A 27 8.35 15.40 -9.81
CA ASN A 27 9.48 16.08 -9.16
C ASN A 27 8.93 17.05 -8.11
N VAL A 28 8.49 16.50 -6.97
CA VAL A 28 7.85 17.25 -5.88
C VAL A 28 8.88 17.54 -4.79
N ARG A 29 9.02 18.82 -4.45
CA ARG A 29 9.87 19.29 -3.36
C ARG A 29 9.02 19.49 -2.11
N LYS A 30 9.56 19.14 -0.94
CA LYS A 30 8.92 19.45 0.34
C LYS A 30 9.70 20.56 1.03
N GLU A 31 9.05 21.68 1.30
CA GLU A 31 9.64 22.84 1.96
C GLU A 31 8.68 23.36 3.04
N ARG A 32 9.18 23.59 4.26
CA ARG A 32 8.39 24.10 5.39
C ARG A 32 7.06 23.36 5.65
N GLY A 33 7.01 22.06 5.36
CA GLY A 33 5.81 21.23 5.52
C GLY A 33 4.88 21.16 4.30
N PHE A 34 5.06 22.03 3.32
CA PHE A 34 4.28 22.06 2.08
C PHE A 34 4.99 21.35 0.92
N TYR A 35 4.20 20.85 -0.02
CA TYR A 35 4.65 20.17 -1.23
C TYR A 35 4.51 21.09 -2.44
N TYR A 36 5.56 21.19 -3.24
CA TYR A 36 5.64 22.07 -4.40
C TYR A 36 6.06 21.30 -5.66
N ASP A 37 5.53 21.69 -6.80
CA ASP A 37 5.98 21.21 -8.11
C ASP A 37 7.33 21.83 -8.52
N LYS A 38 7.81 21.47 -9.72
CA LYS A 38 9.06 21.99 -10.30
C LYS A 38 9.09 23.52 -10.47
N ASN A 39 7.92 24.17 -10.51
CA ASN A 39 7.75 25.60 -10.69
C ASN A 39 7.52 26.33 -9.36
N LYS A 40 7.73 25.66 -8.21
CA LYS A 40 7.47 26.19 -6.86
C LYS A 40 6.00 26.53 -6.59
N LYS A 41 5.05 25.93 -7.33
CA LYS A 41 3.61 26.05 -7.04
C LYS A 41 3.16 24.93 -6.10
N LEU A 42 2.18 25.20 -5.24
CA LEU A 42 1.59 24.20 -4.35
C LEU A 42 1.07 22.99 -5.16
N PHE A 43 1.62 21.83 -4.86
CA PHE A 43 1.37 20.60 -5.61
C PHE A 43 -0.03 20.04 -5.29
N THR A 44 -0.69 19.49 -6.31
CA THR A 44 -1.92 18.71 -6.17
C THR A 44 -1.80 17.48 -7.05
N GLY A 45 -1.97 16.30 -6.47
CA GLY A 45 -1.79 15.04 -7.16
C GLY A 45 -1.32 13.93 -6.22
N LYS A 46 -0.76 12.86 -6.79
CA LYS A 46 -0.19 11.75 -6.03
C LYS A 46 1.34 11.81 -6.04
N ILE A 47 1.94 11.53 -4.91
CA ILE A 47 3.37 11.26 -4.79
C ILE A 47 3.56 9.75 -4.63
N ILE A 48 4.38 9.17 -5.50
CA ILE A 48 4.74 7.75 -5.46
C ILE A 48 6.24 7.65 -5.24
N LYS A 49 6.67 6.84 -4.28
CA LYS A 49 8.08 6.47 -4.10
C LYS A 49 8.22 4.98 -4.31
N LEU A 50 9.31 4.59 -4.97
CA LEU A 50 9.68 3.21 -5.19
C LEU A 50 10.82 2.80 -4.26
N TYR A 51 10.95 1.49 -4.04
CA TYR A 51 12.19 0.90 -3.57
C TYR A 51 13.27 1.00 -4.66
N HIS A 52 14.53 0.78 -4.28
CA HIS A 52 15.64 0.72 -5.24
C HIS A 52 15.44 -0.38 -6.30
N SER A 53 14.76 -1.46 -5.93
CA SER A 53 14.37 -2.57 -6.81
C SER A 53 13.20 -2.24 -7.76
N GLY A 54 12.56 -1.09 -7.61
CA GLY A 54 11.52 -0.59 -8.54
C GLY A 54 10.08 -0.81 -8.08
N GLU A 55 9.82 -1.60 -7.04
CA GLU A 55 8.46 -1.81 -6.53
C GLU A 55 7.97 -0.60 -5.73
N LYS A 56 6.65 -0.42 -5.68
CA LYS A 56 6.02 0.67 -4.95
C LYS A 56 6.34 0.56 -3.45
N ASN A 57 6.88 1.63 -2.87
CA ASN A 57 7.15 1.76 -1.43
C ASN A 57 6.11 2.66 -0.74
N LEU A 58 5.71 3.75 -1.39
CA LEU A 58 4.84 4.77 -0.80
C LEU A 58 3.94 5.39 -1.86
N GLU A 59 2.71 5.70 -1.48
CA GLU A 59 1.75 6.49 -2.26
C GLU A 59 1.02 7.42 -1.31
N ARG A 60 0.97 8.70 -1.65
CA ARG A 60 0.28 9.74 -0.87
C ARG A 60 -0.46 10.69 -1.79
N SER A 61 -1.70 10.99 -1.44
CA SER A 61 -2.47 12.06 -2.07
C SER A 61 -2.15 13.42 -1.43
N ILE A 62 -1.96 14.42 -2.28
CA ILE A 62 -1.63 15.80 -1.93
C ILE A 62 -2.66 16.73 -2.57
N LYS A 63 -3.15 17.71 -1.81
CA LYS A 63 -4.02 18.78 -2.30
C LYS A 63 -3.50 20.12 -1.81
N LYS A 64 -3.30 21.09 -2.71
CA LYS A 64 -2.80 22.43 -2.40
C LYS A 64 -1.57 22.40 -1.47
N GLY A 65 -0.65 21.49 -1.75
CA GLY A 65 0.62 21.36 -1.05
C GLY A 65 0.55 20.68 0.33
N VAL A 66 -0.58 20.12 0.74
CA VAL A 66 -0.70 19.36 2.00
C VAL A 66 -1.23 17.94 1.75
N LEU A 67 -0.98 17.02 2.68
CA LEU A 67 -1.51 15.65 2.59
C LEU A 67 -3.04 15.67 2.72
N GLU A 68 -3.73 15.05 1.76
CA GLU A 68 -5.18 15.04 1.68
C GLU A 68 -5.65 13.75 1.03
N GLY A 69 -6.36 12.90 1.77
CA GLY A 69 -6.84 11.61 1.33
C GLY A 69 -5.92 10.44 1.70
N ARG A 70 -5.97 9.37 0.89
CA ARG A 70 -5.33 8.10 1.22
C ARG A 70 -3.80 8.18 1.21
N SER A 71 -3.18 7.51 2.17
CA SER A 71 -1.76 7.22 2.22
C SER A 71 -1.57 5.73 2.42
N THR A 72 -0.71 5.12 1.61
CA THR A 72 -0.37 3.70 1.70
C THR A 72 1.14 3.53 1.62
N VAL A 73 1.66 2.63 2.45
CA VAL A 73 3.06 2.23 2.47
C VAL A 73 3.09 0.72 2.31
N TRP A 74 4.00 0.22 1.49
CA TRP A 74 4.16 -1.20 1.19
C TRP A 74 5.51 -1.70 1.68
N PHE A 75 5.58 -3.01 1.95
CA PHE A 75 6.82 -3.76 2.10
C PHE A 75 7.43 -4.07 0.73
N LYS A 76 8.71 -4.49 0.70
CA LYS A 76 9.38 -4.90 -0.54
C LYS A 76 8.68 -6.02 -1.29
N ASN A 77 7.99 -6.91 -0.56
CA ASN A 77 7.20 -8.00 -1.15
C ASN A 77 5.85 -7.55 -1.75
N GLY A 78 5.59 -6.25 -1.83
CA GLY A 78 4.36 -5.68 -2.39
C GLY A 78 3.14 -5.73 -1.47
N LYS A 79 3.25 -6.31 -0.27
CA LYS A 79 2.14 -6.29 0.72
C LYS A 79 2.09 -4.95 1.44
N ILE A 80 0.90 -4.54 1.85
CA ILE A 80 0.70 -3.28 2.56
C ILE A 80 1.37 -3.37 3.94
N MET A 81 2.23 -2.40 4.26
CA MET A 81 2.82 -2.23 5.58
C MET A 81 1.95 -1.35 6.46
N GLY A 82 1.37 -0.29 5.89
CA GLY A 82 0.45 0.58 6.60
C GLY A 82 -0.39 1.43 5.67
N GLN A 83 -1.61 1.72 6.08
CA GLN A 83 -2.50 2.59 5.33
C GLN A 83 -3.42 3.39 6.24
N GLY A 84 -3.89 4.54 5.74
CA GLY A 84 -4.86 5.38 6.40
C GLY A 84 -5.14 6.64 5.59
N TYR A 85 -5.73 7.64 6.24
CA TYR A 85 -6.14 8.89 5.62
C TYR A 85 -5.51 10.11 6.30
N TYR A 86 -5.33 11.15 5.50
CA TYR A 86 -4.99 12.50 5.92
C TYR A 86 -6.13 13.46 5.59
N ILE A 87 -6.39 14.42 6.48
CA ILE A 87 -7.23 15.59 6.23
C ILE A 87 -6.41 16.80 6.67
N GLU A 88 -6.26 17.79 5.79
CA GLU A 88 -5.52 19.03 6.07
C GLU A 88 -4.10 18.79 6.62
N GLY A 89 -3.39 17.80 6.06
CA GLY A 89 -2.04 17.45 6.48
C GLY A 89 -1.95 16.59 7.75
N LYS A 90 -3.07 16.30 8.42
CA LYS A 90 -3.12 15.56 9.69
C LYS A 90 -3.72 14.17 9.49
N ARG A 91 -3.19 13.17 10.19
CA ARG A 91 -3.78 11.83 10.19
C ARG A 91 -5.20 11.90 10.77
N GLU A 92 -6.14 11.25 10.10
CA GLU A 92 -7.54 11.19 10.51
C GLU A 92 -8.09 9.77 10.34
N GLY A 93 -8.93 9.35 11.28
CA GLY A 93 -9.59 8.06 11.27
C GLY A 93 -8.68 6.88 11.61
N GLU A 94 -9.08 5.70 11.18
CA GLU A 94 -8.33 4.47 11.43
C GLU A 94 -7.11 4.36 10.52
N TRP A 95 -5.98 4.03 11.14
CA TRP A 95 -4.73 3.66 10.51
C TRP A 95 -4.43 2.19 10.83
N SER A 96 -4.27 1.39 9.79
CA SER A 96 -3.98 -0.03 9.91
C SER A 96 -2.52 -0.31 9.57
N PHE A 97 -1.87 -1.16 10.37
CA PHE A 97 -0.48 -1.58 10.18
C PHE A 97 -0.40 -3.10 10.17
N PHE A 98 0.40 -3.65 9.27
CA PHE A 98 0.44 -5.08 8.99
C PHE A 98 1.87 -5.62 9.15
N ASN A 99 1.99 -6.94 9.31
CA ASN A 99 3.26 -7.66 9.22
C ASN A 99 3.60 -7.97 7.76
N GLU A 100 4.84 -8.36 7.48
CA GLU A 100 5.27 -8.72 6.12
C GLU A 100 4.49 -9.87 5.50
N ASN A 101 3.93 -10.77 6.31
CA ASN A 101 3.06 -11.84 5.80
C ASN A 101 1.66 -11.33 5.37
N GLY A 102 1.32 -10.07 5.65
CA GLY A 102 0.03 -9.44 5.35
C GLY A 102 -0.97 -9.48 6.50
N SER A 103 -0.66 -10.13 7.61
CA SER A 103 -1.52 -10.15 8.80
C SER A 103 -1.59 -8.77 9.45
N LEU A 104 -2.78 -8.37 9.91
CA LEU A 104 -2.97 -7.13 10.65
C LEU A 104 -2.20 -7.20 11.97
N LYS A 105 -1.29 -6.25 12.19
CA LYS A 105 -0.47 -6.16 13.39
C LYS A 105 -1.16 -5.34 14.48
N TYR A 106 -1.67 -4.16 14.13
CA TYR A 106 -2.48 -3.31 15.01
C TYR A 106 -3.18 -2.19 14.22
N THR A 107 -4.18 -1.57 14.84
CA THR A 107 -4.76 -0.32 14.34
C THR A 107 -4.62 0.81 15.35
N HIS A 108 -4.58 2.03 14.84
CA HIS A 108 -4.59 3.26 15.62
C HIS A 108 -5.68 4.17 15.07
N TYR A 109 -6.46 4.77 15.96
CA TYR A 109 -7.39 5.83 15.59
C TYR A 109 -6.74 7.19 15.81
N TYR A 110 -6.82 8.06 14.81
CA TYR A 110 -6.31 9.42 14.86
C TYR A 110 -7.45 10.43 14.71
N LYS A 111 -7.35 11.53 15.45
CA LYS A 111 -8.18 12.71 15.29
C LYS A 111 -7.29 13.94 15.33
N ASN A 112 -7.34 14.76 14.29
CA ASN A 112 -6.49 15.94 14.14
C ASN A 112 -5.00 15.64 14.34
N GLY A 113 -4.53 14.50 13.83
CA GLY A 113 -3.14 14.06 13.90
C GLY A 113 -2.72 13.48 15.25
N LYS A 114 -3.59 13.50 16.27
CA LYS A 114 -3.33 12.89 17.59
C LYS A 114 -3.90 11.48 17.65
N ARG A 115 -3.12 10.53 18.15
CA ARG A 115 -3.59 9.16 18.38
C ARG A 115 -4.52 9.15 19.59
N VAL A 116 -5.74 8.65 19.40
CA VAL A 116 -6.78 8.63 20.43
C VAL A 116 -6.98 7.24 21.04
N ILE A 117 -6.88 6.18 20.22
CA ILE A 117 -7.08 4.78 20.66
C ILE A 117 -6.14 3.84 19.89
N SER A 118 -5.54 2.86 20.55
CA SER A 118 -4.90 1.71 19.91
C SER A 118 -5.68 0.43 20.22
N LYS A 119 -6.36 -0.17 19.25
CA LYS A 119 -6.88 -1.53 19.40
C LYS A 119 -5.78 -2.49 18.94
N LYS A 120 -5.09 -3.13 19.88
CA LYS A 120 -4.28 -4.32 19.58
C LYS A 120 -5.28 -5.47 19.42
N ARG A 121 -5.69 -5.79 18.19
CA ARG A 121 -6.43 -7.03 17.95
C ARG A 121 -5.40 -8.15 17.93
N GLU A 122 -5.53 -9.10 18.86
CA GLU A 122 -4.80 -10.36 18.76
C GLU A 122 -5.19 -11.06 17.44
N PRO A 123 -4.25 -11.67 16.71
CA PRO A 123 -4.57 -12.39 15.50
C PRO A 123 -5.48 -13.57 15.86
N LYS A 124 -6.77 -13.47 15.54
CA LYS A 124 -7.76 -14.56 15.73
C LYS A 124 -7.55 -15.77 14.81
N PHE A 125 -6.39 -15.91 14.17
CA PHE A 125 -6.03 -17.11 13.40
C PHE A 125 -4.52 -17.29 13.44
N SER A 126 -4.05 -18.12 14.37
CA SER A 126 -2.81 -18.87 14.22
C SER A 126 -3.23 -20.32 13.91
N PRO A 127 -2.98 -20.84 12.69
CA PRO A 127 -3.34 -22.23 12.38
C PRO A 127 -2.47 -23.27 13.12
N TYR A 128 -1.55 -22.83 13.98
CA TYR A 128 -0.58 -23.69 14.67
C TYR A 128 -0.92 -24.04 16.13
N ASN A 129 -2.09 -23.63 16.65
CA ASN A 129 -2.50 -23.91 18.03
C ASN A 129 -3.40 -25.14 18.23
N ASN A 130 -3.68 -25.94 17.18
CA ASN A 130 -4.52 -27.16 17.27
C ASN A 130 -3.72 -28.48 17.19
N LEU A 131 -2.58 -28.59 17.87
CA LEU A 131 -1.85 -29.86 18.03
C LEU A 131 -1.78 -30.36 19.49
N ARG A 132 -2.62 -29.85 20.40
CA ARG A 132 -2.62 -30.27 21.81
C ARG A 132 -3.96 -30.78 22.35
N GLU A 133 -4.87 -31.18 21.48
CA GLU A 133 -6.06 -31.96 21.86
C GLU A 133 -6.25 -33.13 20.90
N GLN A 134 -5.33 -34.08 20.95
CA GLN A 134 -5.62 -35.46 20.54
C GLN A 134 -5.83 -36.22 21.87
N PRO A 135 -6.99 -36.85 22.12
CA PRO A 135 -7.13 -37.70 23.29
C PRO A 135 -6.10 -38.83 23.18
N GLN A 136 -5.22 -38.93 24.18
CA GLN A 136 -4.25 -40.02 24.30
C GLN A 136 -5.01 -41.36 24.32
N PRO A 137 -4.58 -42.40 23.58
CA PRO A 137 -5.19 -43.71 23.66
C PRO A 137 -4.99 -44.29 25.06
N ILE A 138 -6.10 -44.59 25.74
CA ILE A 138 -6.08 -45.30 27.02
C ILE A 138 -5.68 -46.75 26.73
N PHE A 139 -4.41 -47.09 26.94
CA PHE A 139 -4.02 -48.50 27.07
C PHE A 139 -4.50 -48.99 28.45
N LYS A 140 -5.62 -49.73 28.47
CA LYS A 140 -5.96 -50.59 29.60
C LYS A 140 -5.09 -51.85 29.50
N LEU A 141 -4.12 -51.97 30.40
CA LEU A 141 -3.51 -53.24 30.76
C LEU A 141 -4.45 -53.94 31.75
N PHE A 142 -5.13 -55.00 31.32
CA PHE A 142 -5.48 -56.20 32.09
C PHE A 142 -5.78 -57.33 31.10
#